data_AF-A0A9C7Z473-F1
#
_entry.id   AF-A0A9C7Z473-F1
#
_cell.length_a   1.000
_cell.length_b   1.000
_cell.length_c   1.000
_cell.angle_alpha   90.00
_cell.angle_beta   90.00
_cell.angle_gamma   90.00
#
_symmetry.space_group_name_H-M   'P 1'
#
loop_
_entity.id
_entity.type
_entity.pdbx_description
1 polymer ?
#
loop_
_entity_poly.entity_id
_entity_poly.type
_entity_poly.pdbx_seq_one_letter_code
_entity_poly.pdbx_strand_id
1 'polypeptide(L)'
;MTISAEITAELKDAMRAKDKPRLAALRAIQTEVATAKTESGFDGDDGDDFYRGIISAFVKRAAKSKREFEAAGERGAAHAAALAYEVEYLSRWLPDTADAEAEIRAHVDAAIAEFGKDPKMMGRIIGHVMQSGEGFDGGLVSAIVKERLTS
;
A
#
# COMPACT_ATOMS: atom_id res chain seq x y z
N MET A 1 1.53 -13.75 -13.56
CA MET A 1 2.97 -13.43 -13.59
C MET A 1 3.31 -12.86 -12.21
N THR A 2 4.58 -12.74 -11.84
CA THR A 2 4.94 -12.00 -10.61
C THR A 2 4.83 -10.50 -10.86
N ILE A 3 4.62 -9.70 -9.82
CA ILE A 3 4.55 -8.24 -9.90
C ILE A 3 5.84 -7.66 -10.49
N SER A 4 6.99 -8.21 -10.09
CA SER A 4 8.30 -7.86 -10.66
C SER A 4 8.34 -8.02 -12.20
N ALA A 5 7.85 -9.17 -12.70
CA ALA A 5 7.82 -9.46 -14.12
C ALA A 5 6.83 -8.53 -14.86
N GLU A 6 5.69 -8.24 -14.26
CA GLU A 6 4.69 -7.31 -14.82
C GLU A 6 5.23 -5.89 -14.90
N ILE A 7 5.81 -5.34 -13.83
CA ILE A 7 6.43 -4.01 -13.82
C ILE A 7 7.49 -3.90 -14.92
N THR A 8 8.31 -4.94 -15.08
CA THR A 8 9.35 -4.96 -16.12
C THR A 8 8.76 -4.97 -17.54
N ALA A 9 7.67 -5.71 -17.76
CA ALA A 9 6.97 -5.74 -19.04
C ALA A 9 6.28 -4.40 -19.34
N GLU A 10 5.55 -3.87 -18.37
CA GLU A 10 4.86 -2.57 -18.44
C GLU A 10 5.85 -1.43 -18.69
N LEU A 11 7.07 -1.49 -18.12
CA LEU A 11 8.11 -0.48 -18.33
C LEU A 11 8.56 -0.46 -19.79
N LYS A 12 8.79 -1.63 -20.38
CA LYS A 12 9.17 -1.76 -21.79
C LYS A 12 8.05 -1.27 -22.70
N ASP A 13 6.80 -1.58 -22.36
CA ASP A 13 5.63 -1.12 -23.09
C ASP A 13 5.48 0.40 -23.04
N ALA A 14 5.57 1.00 -21.84
CA ALA A 14 5.52 2.45 -21.65
C ALA A 14 6.62 3.18 -22.43
N MET A 15 7.84 2.61 -22.48
CA MET A 15 8.93 3.14 -23.30
C MET A 15 8.62 3.13 -24.79
N ARG A 16 8.02 2.04 -25.31
CA ARG A 16 7.63 1.92 -26.72
C ARG A 16 6.49 2.87 -27.07
N ALA A 17 5.50 2.98 -26.20
CA ALA A 17 4.34 3.86 -26.35
C ALA A 17 4.67 5.34 -26.13
N LYS A 18 5.88 5.66 -25.60
CA LYS A 18 6.27 7.01 -25.17
C LYS A 18 5.32 7.61 -24.13
N ASP A 19 4.73 6.74 -23.30
CA ASP A 19 3.83 7.11 -22.22
C ASP A 19 4.63 7.61 -21.02
N LYS A 20 4.87 8.93 -20.99
CA LYS A 20 5.72 9.56 -19.96
C LYS A 20 5.15 9.39 -18.54
N PRO A 21 3.86 9.62 -18.27
CA PRO A 21 3.29 9.40 -16.93
C PRO A 21 3.47 7.95 -16.45
N ARG A 22 3.13 6.96 -17.28
CA ARG A 22 3.32 5.54 -16.94
C ARG A 22 4.77 5.19 -16.68
N LEU A 23 5.67 5.69 -17.54
CA LEU A 23 7.10 5.45 -17.43
C LEU A 23 7.69 6.06 -16.14
N ALA A 24 7.20 7.23 -15.71
CA ALA A 24 7.60 7.86 -14.46
C ALA A 24 7.18 7.02 -13.25
N ALA A 25 5.91 6.62 -13.19
CA ALA A 25 5.37 5.80 -12.09
C ALA A 25 6.14 4.49 -11.92
N LEU A 26 6.38 3.77 -13.01
CA LEU A 26 7.09 2.49 -13.00
C LEU A 26 8.56 2.65 -12.57
N ARG A 27 9.23 3.72 -13.01
CA ARG A 27 10.63 4.00 -12.60
C ARG A 27 10.73 4.38 -11.14
N ALA A 28 9.78 5.15 -10.61
CA ALA A 28 9.73 5.49 -9.20
C ALA A 28 9.71 4.22 -8.34
N ILE A 29 8.84 3.27 -8.67
CA ILE A 29 8.80 1.98 -7.96
C ILE A 29 10.08 1.17 -8.12
N GLN A 30 10.70 1.14 -9.30
CA GLN A 30 11.99 0.46 -9.46
C GLN A 30 13.09 1.08 -8.58
N THR A 31 13.10 2.39 -8.43
CA THR A 31 14.03 3.08 -7.52
C THR A 31 13.76 2.70 -6.07
N GLU A 32 12.50 2.73 -5.62
CA GLU A 32 12.12 2.36 -4.26
C GLU A 32 12.48 0.89 -3.94
N VAL A 33 12.22 -0.02 -4.88
CA VAL A 33 12.62 -1.43 -4.78
C VAL A 33 14.14 -1.58 -4.67
N ALA A 34 14.90 -0.86 -5.51
CA ALA A 34 16.36 -0.91 -5.48
C ALA A 34 16.89 -0.37 -4.14
N THR A 35 16.31 0.71 -3.62
CA THR A 35 16.64 1.26 -2.30
C THR A 35 16.37 0.25 -1.20
N ALA A 36 15.17 -0.33 -1.15
CA ALA A 36 14.79 -1.30 -0.13
C ALA A 36 15.69 -2.54 -0.11
N LYS A 37 16.13 -3.02 -1.29
CA LYS A 37 17.08 -4.14 -1.40
C LYS A 37 18.47 -3.85 -0.84
N THR A 38 18.83 -2.57 -0.68
CA THR A 38 20.13 -2.16 -0.09
C THR A 38 20.05 -1.89 1.40
N GLU A 39 18.86 -1.89 1.99
CA GLU A 39 18.69 -1.66 3.42
C GLU A 39 19.20 -2.86 4.22
N SER A 40 19.83 -2.59 5.37
CA SER A 40 20.43 -3.59 6.25
C SER A 40 19.47 -4.66 6.78
N GLY A 41 18.16 -4.44 6.65
CA GLY A 41 17.11 -5.37 7.08
C GLY A 41 16.54 -6.23 5.96
N PHE A 42 17.04 -6.11 4.73
CA PHE A 42 16.58 -6.94 3.61
C PHE A 42 17.10 -8.38 3.76
N ASP A 43 16.17 -9.33 3.81
CA ASP A 43 16.44 -10.76 4.01
C ASP A 43 16.71 -11.53 2.71
N GLY A 44 16.59 -10.86 1.56
CA GLY A 44 16.75 -11.46 0.24
C GLY A 44 15.44 -11.83 -0.45
N ASP A 45 14.29 -11.74 0.24
CA ASP A 45 12.99 -12.05 -0.34
C ASP A 45 12.44 -10.87 -1.17
N ASP A 46 12.37 -11.06 -2.48
CA ASP A 46 11.79 -10.11 -3.43
C ASP A 46 10.54 -10.65 -4.13
N GLY A 47 9.74 -11.44 -3.40
CA GLY A 47 8.42 -11.90 -3.83
C GLY A 47 7.36 -10.80 -3.97
N ASP A 48 6.16 -11.17 -4.40
CA ASP A 48 5.08 -10.21 -4.68
C ASP A 48 4.70 -9.38 -3.44
N ASP A 49 4.75 -9.96 -2.24
CA ASP A 49 4.45 -9.25 -0.99
C ASP A 49 5.45 -8.13 -0.70
N PHE A 50 6.74 -8.35 -0.99
CA PHE A 50 7.76 -7.31 -0.90
C PHE A 50 7.43 -6.15 -1.86
N TYR A 51 7.06 -6.45 -3.11
CA TYR A 51 6.67 -5.41 -4.08
C TYR A 51 5.38 -4.69 -3.66
N ARG A 52 4.36 -5.41 -3.18
CA ARG A 52 3.12 -4.80 -2.66
C ARG A 52 3.40 -3.88 -1.48
N GLY A 53 4.28 -4.27 -0.56
CA GLY A 53 4.70 -3.45 0.56
C GLY A 53 5.33 -2.13 0.11
N ILE A 54 6.25 -2.19 -0.85
CA ILE A 54 6.90 -1.00 -1.41
C ILE A 54 5.90 -0.11 -2.15
N ILE A 55 5.04 -0.68 -2.99
CA ILE A 55 4.02 0.06 -3.74
C ILE A 55 3.03 0.73 -2.77
N SER A 56 2.59 0.03 -1.73
CA SER A 56 1.69 0.55 -0.69
C SER A 56 2.32 1.73 0.05
N ALA A 57 3.58 1.58 0.46
CA ALA A 57 4.32 2.65 1.13
C ALA A 57 4.49 3.88 0.23
N PHE A 58 4.83 3.67 -1.05
CA PHE A 58 4.93 4.73 -2.04
C PHE A 58 3.60 5.46 -2.24
N VAL A 59 2.51 4.72 -2.50
CA VAL A 59 1.17 5.28 -2.71
C VAL A 59 0.72 6.12 -1.51
N LYS A 60 0.93 5.63 -0.27
CA LYS A 60 0.61 6.40 0.95
C LYS A 60 1.38 7.72 1.02
N ARG A 61 2.69 7.70 0.73
CA ARG A 61 3.52 8.92 0.71
C ARG A 61 3.10 9.87 -0.41
N ALA A 62 2.89 9.36 -1.62
CA ALA A 62 2.48 10.13 -2.78
C ALA A 62 1.10 10.79 -2.57
N ALA A 63 0.14 10.07 -1.98
CA ALA A 63 -1.18 10.62 -1.64
C ALA A 63 -1.10 11.75 -0.61
N LYS A 64 -0.19 11.65 0.38
CA LYS A 64 0.08 12.74 1.33
C LYS A 64 0.69 13.95 0.62
N SER A 65 1.77 13.75 -0.15
CA SER A 65 2.44 14.82 -0.90
C SER A 65 1.49 15.50 -1.90
N LYS A 66 0.60 14.73 -2.54
CA LYS A 66 -0.44 15.26 -3.43
C LYS A 66 -1.29 16.31 -2.72
N ARG A 67 -1.77 16.03 -1.52
CA ARG A 67 -2.58 16.97 -0.72
C ARG A 67 -1.79 18.23 -0.37
N GLU A 68 -0.50 18.10 -0.08
CA GLU A 68 0.39 19.24 0.19
C GLU A 68 0.56 20.14 -1.07
N PHE A 69 0.71 19.53 -2.26
CA PHE A 69 0.76 20.27 -3.52
C PHE A 69 -0.59 20.90 -3.90
N GLU A 70 -1.71 20.22 -3.64
CA GLU A 70 -3.05 20.78 -3.84
C GLU A 70 -3.27 22.02 -2.95
N ALA A 71 -2.80 21.97 -1.70
CA ALA A 71 -2.84 23.11 -0.78
C ALA A 71 -1.99 24.30 -1.25
N ALA A 72 -0.97 24.07 -2.07
CA ALA A 72 -0.14 25.11 -2.68
C ALA A 72 -0.81 25.81 -3.89
N GLY A 73 -2.02 25.39 -4.27
CA GLY A 73 -2.81 26.00 -5.34
C GLY A 73 -2.18 25.81 -6.73
N GLU A 74 -2.30 26.83 -7.59
CA GLU A 74 -1.85 26.77 -8.99
C GLU A 74 -0.37 26.35 -9.15
N ARG A 75 0.50 26.76 -8.21
CA ARG A 75 1.93 26.40 -8.22
C ARG A 75 2.17 24.91 -8.00
N GLY A 76 1.26 24.22 -7.31
CA GLY A 76 1.36 22.79 -7.05
C GLY A 76 0.53 21.92 -7.99
N ALA A 77 -0.32 22.51 -8.85
CA ALA A 77 -1.29 21.77 -9.66
C ALA A 77 -0.64 20.70 -10.57
N ALA A 78 0.48 21.02 -11.21
CA ALA A 78 1.19 20.07 -12.06
C ALA A 78 1.77 18.88 -11.28
N HIS A 79 2.32 19.14 -10.08
CA HIS A 79 2.86 18.10 -9.21
C HIS A 79 1.75 17.23 -8.62
N ALA A 80 0.64 17.85 -8.19
CA ALA A 80 -0.54 17.13 -7.71
C ALA A 80 -1.12 16.21 -8.79
N ALA A 81 -1.19 16.67 -10.05
CA ALA A 81 -1.66 15.86 -11.17
C ALA A 81 -0.73 14.67 -11.47
N ALA A 82 0.58 14.88 -11.43
CA ALA A 82 1.56 13.80 -11.61
C ALA A 82 1.42 12.73 -10.51
N LEU A 83 1.37 13.16 -9.25
CA LEU A 83 1.19 12.25 -8.11
C LEU A 83 -0.17 11.54 -8.13
N ALA A 84 -1.24 12.21 -8.60
CA ALA A 84 -2.54 11.59 -8.75
C ALA A 84 -2.50 10.42 -9.73
N TYR A 85 -1.84 10.62 -10.88
CA TYR A 85 -1.64 9.56 -11.86
C TYR A 85 -0.83 8.40 -11.28
N GLU A 86 0.28 8.68 -10.59
CA GLU A 86 1.12 7.65 -9.97
C GLU A 86 0.34 6.83 -8.95
N VAL A 87 -0.43 7.49 -8.07
CA VAL A 87 -1.30 6.83 -7.09
C VAL A 87 -2.31 5.92 -7.77
N GLU A 88 -3.07 6.44 -8.73
CA GLU A 88 -4.11 5.66 -9.43
C GLU A 88 -3.52 4.45 -10.17
N TYR A 89 -2.45 4.68 -10.94
CA TYR A 89 -1.84 3.67 -11.77
C TYR A 89 -1.18 2.55 -10.96
N LEU A 90 -0.50 2.91 -9.87
CA LEU A 90 0.22 1.96 -9.02
C LEU A 90 -0.72 1.19 -8.07
N SER A 91 -1.86 1.77 -7.70
CA SER A 91 -2.88 1.09 -6.88
C SER A 91 -3.43 -0.18 -7.52
N ARG A 92 -3.25 -0.40 -8.83
CA ARG A 92 -3.65 -1.64 -9.52
C ARG A 92 -2.93 -2.89 -9.00
N TRP A 93 -1.76 -2.73 -8.37
CA TRP A 93 -1.03 -3.82 -7.71
C TRP A 93 -1.34 -3.93 -6.21
N LEU A 94 -2.22 -3.07 -5.69
CA LEU A 94 -2.65 -3.13 -4.30
C LEU A 94 -4.04 -3.77 -4.25
N PRO A 95 -4.37 -4.48 -3.15
CA PRO A 95 -5.76 -4.76 -2.83
C PRO A 95 -6.54 -3.44 -2.84
N ASP A 96 -7.79 -3.47 -3.32
CA ASP A 96 -8.64 -2.29 -3.23
C ASP A 96 -8.71 -1.87 -1.76
N THR A 97 -8.26 -0.65 -1.46
CA THR A 97 -8.07 -0.21 -0.07
C THR A 97 -9.39 -0.04 0.67
N ALA A 98 -10.48 0.22 -0.05
CA ALA A 98 -11.83 0.25 0.51
C ALA A 98 -12.29 -1.17 0.87
N ASP A 99 -12.03 -2.14 0.00
CA ASP A 99 -12.37 -3.54 0.24
C ASP A 99 -11.50 -4.14 1.34
N ALA A 100 -10.20 -3.82 1.35
CA ALA A 100 -9.26 -4.28 2.38
C ALA A 100 -9.61 -3.72 3.76
N GLU A 101 -9.98 -2.44 3.88
CA GLU A 101 -10.45 -1.90 5.15
C GLU A 101 -11.77 -2.55 5.59
N ALA A 102 -12.72 -2.74 4.67
CA ALA A 102 -14.00 -3.38 4.97
C ALA A 102 -13.81 -4.84 5.40
N GLU A 103 -12.92 -5.57 4.73
CA GLU A 103 -12.55 -6.95 5.03
C GLU A 103 -11.84 -7.04 6.39
N ILE A 104 -10.85 -6.17 6.65
CA ILE A 104 -10.20 -6.08 7.96
C ILE A 104 -11.24 -5.79 9.06
N ARG A 105 -12.15 -4.84 8.83
CA ARG A 105 -13.23 -4.53 9.78
C ARG A 105 -14.12 -5.75 10.05
N ALA A 106 -14.46 -6.53 9.03
CA ALA A 106 -15.23 -7.76 9.18
C ALA A 106 -14.48 -8.83 9.99
N HIS A 107 -13.19 -9.04 9.71
CA HIS A 107 -12.34 -9.96 10.48
C HIS A 107 -12.15 -9.51 11.93
N VAL A 108 -12.00 -8.21 12.17
CA VAL A 108 -11.93 -7.63 13.51
C VAL A 108 -13.24 -7.86 14.27
N ASP A 109 -14.39 -7.63 13.64
CA ASP A 109 -15.69 -7.85 14.26
C ASP A 109 -15.91 -9.34 14.61
N ALA A 110 -15.50 -10.25 13.73
CA ALA A 110 -15.52 -11.69 13.99
C ALA A 110 -14.59 -12.09 15.14
N ALA A 111 -13.37 -11.57 15.17
CA ALA A 111 -12.40 -11.83 16.23
C ALA A 111 -12.85 -11.26 17.59
N ILE A 112 -13.53 -10.10 17.60
CA ILE A 112 -14.13 -9.55 18.83
C ILE A 112 -15.30 -10.43 19.29
N ALA A 113 -16.10 -10.98 18.38
CA ALA A 113 -17.16 -11.92 18.73
C ALA A 113 -16.62 -13.23 19.32
N GLU A 114 -15.45 -13.71 18.86
CA GLU A 114 -14.81 -14.92 19.37
C GLU A 114 -14.06 -14.69 20.70
N PHE A 115 -13.25 -13.64 20.78
CA PHE A 115 -12.32 -13.42 21.90
C PHE A 115 -12.85 -12.44 22.97
N GLY A 116 -13.90 -11.71 22.66
CA GLY A 116 -14.48 -10.69 23.52
C GLY A 116 -13.84 -9.31 23.36
N LYS A 117 -14.63 -8.28 23.66
CA LYS A 117 -14.27 -6.86 23.58
C LYS A 117 -13.49 -6.41 24.84
N ASP A 118 -12.34 -7.02 25.10
CA ASP A 118 -11.42 -6.63 26.19
C ASP A 118 -10.11 -6.06 25.60
N PRO A 119 -9.66 -4.87 26.03
CA PRO A 119 -8.35 -4.32 25.64
C PRO A 119 -7.16 -5.27 25.82
N LYS A 120 -7.22 -6.20 26.78
CA LYS A 120 -6.20 -7.24 26.98
C LYS A 120 -6.10 -8.23 25.80
N MET A 121 -7.18 -8.39 25.05
CA MET A 121 -7.26 -9.28 23.89
C MET A 121 -6.76 -8.62 22.60
N MET A 122 -6.44 -7.32 22.62
CA MET A 122 -6.01 -6.57 21.43
C MET A 122 -4.87 -7.25 20.67
N GLY A 123 -3.81 -7.69 21.37
CA GLY A 123 -2.68 -8.36 20.72
C GLY A 123 -3.07 -9.68 20.04
N ARG A 124 -4.01 -10.43 20.64
CA ARG A 124 -4.53 -11.68 20.09
C ARG A 124 -5.46 -11.43 18.89
N ILE A 125 -6.32 -10.42 18.98
CA ILE A 125 -7.21 -10.00 17.88
C ILE A 125 -6.37 -9.56 16.67
N ILE A 126 -5.35 -8.72 16.87
CA ILE A 126 -4.44 -8.29 15.80
C ILE A 126 -3.75 -9.51 15.16
N GLY A 127 -3.19 -10.40 15.98
CA GLY A 127 -2.53 -11.61 15.47
C GLY A 127 -3.47 -12.52 14.67
N HIS A 128 -4.70 -12.68 15.11
CA HIS A 128 -5.72 -13.46 14.39
C HIS A 128 -6.10 -12.82 13.06
N VAL A 129 -6.35 -11.51 13.04
CA VAL A 129 -6.73 -10.78 11.82
C VAL A 129 -5.60 -10.80 10.80
N MET A 130 -4.35 -10.64 11.23
CA MET A 130 -3.16 -10.73 10.38
C MET A 130 -2.96 -12.14 9.79
N GLN A 131 -3.51 -13.19 10.42
CA GLN A 131 -3.48 -14.56 9.89
C GLN A 131 -4.67 -14.86 8.97
N SER A 132 -5.75 -14.10 9.08
CA SER A 132 -6.98 -14.32 8.30
C SER A 132 -6.97 -13.73 6.90
N GLY A 133 -6.03 -12.82 6.60
CA GLY A 133 -5.85 -12.25 5.26
C GLY A 133 -4.38 -12.08 4.91
N GLU A 134 -4.01 -12.48 3.70
CA GLU A 134 -2.66 -12.24 3.17
C GLU A 134 -2.49 -10.75 2.81
N GLY A 135 -1.35 -10.17 3.17
CA GLY A 135 -1.01 -8.79 2.79
C GLY A 135 -1.76 -7.68 3.56
N PHE A 136 -2.42 -7.99 4.67
CA PHE A 136 -3.02 -6.97 5.53
C PHE A 136 -1.96 -6.05 6.14
N ASP A 137 -2.21 -4.74 6.07
CA ASP A 137 -1.33 -3.73 6.65
C ASP A 137 -1.49 -3.72 8.17
N GLY A 138 -0.45 -4.13 8.90
CA GLY A 138 -0.50 -4.24 10.37
C GLY A 138 -0.79 -2.91 11.08
N GLY A 139 -0.41 -1.77 10.47
CA GLY A 139 -0.74 -0.45 10.98
C GLY A 139 -2.24 -0.16 10.91
N LEU A 140 -2.86 -0.46 9.75
CA LEU A 140 -4.30 -0.35 9.53
C LEU A 140 -5.09 -1.31 10.43
N VAL A 141 -4.68 -2.57 10.52
CA VAL A 141 -5.29 -3.57 11.43
C VAL A 141 -5.25 -3.06 12.87
N SER A 142 -4.08 -2.61 13.34
CA SER A 142 -3.93 -2.10 14.72
C SER A 142 -4.81 -0.88 15.00
N ALA A 143 -4.92 0.04 14.03
CA ALA A 143 -5.79 1.21 14.14
C ALA A 143 -7.27 0.82 14.24
N ILE A 144 -7.75 -0.07 13.37
CA ILE A 144 -9.14 -0.55 13.33
C ILE A 144 -9.49 -1.35 14.58
N VAL A 145 -8.61 -2.25 15.05
CA VAL A 145 -8.83 -3.00 16.28
C VAL A 145 -8.98 -2.06 17.47
N LYS A 146 -8.10 -1.06 17.58
CA LYS A 146 -8.17 -0.06 18.65
C LYS A 146 -9.47 0.72 18.60
N GLU A 147 -9.86 1.20 17.43
CA GLU A 147 -11.13 1.90 17.19
C GLU A 147 -12.32 1.05 17.67
N ARG A 148 -12.42 -0.20 17.20
CA ARG A 148 -13.52 -1.13 17.52
C ARG A 148 -13.58 -1.55 18.98
N LEU A 149 -12.45 -1.67 19.67
CA LEU A 149 -12.43 -1.98 21.10
C LEU A 149 -12.86 -0.78 21.96
N THR A 150 -12.61 0.45 21.50
CA THR A 150 -13.00 1.68 22.21
C THR A 150 -14.42 2.20 21.91
N SER A 151 -15.00 1.79 20.78
CA SER A 151 -16.38 2.13 20.37
C SER A 151 -17.35 1.05 20.81
#